data_AF-A0A8J2J3H6-F1
#
_entry.id   AF-A0A8J2J3H6-F1
#
_cell.length_a   1.000
_cell.length_b   1.000
_cell.length_c   1.000
_cell.angle_alpha   90.00
_cell.angle_beta   90.00
_cell.angle_gamma   90.00
#
_symmetry.space_group_name_H-M   'P 1'
#
loop_
_entity.id
_entity.type
_entity.pdbx_description
1 polymer ?
#
loop_
_entity_poly.entity_id
_entity_poly.type
_entity_poly.pdbx_seq_one_letter_code
_entity_poly.pdbx_strand_id
1 'polypeptide(L)'
;NYPKVVESLRQRFGRDDLLVEVYVRELLRLVLHNASNPKEKVTITKLYDQLESHIRALDTLGVTSNKCAAMLYPLVESCLPEEVLRVWQRGSVSNSESPDDVSKNRLTKLLQFLRYEVEGEVRIRLARS
;
A
#
# COMPACT_ATOMS: atom_id res chain seq x y z
N ASN A 1 7.90 20.15 32.59
CA ASN A 1 7.93 18.67 32.56
C ASN A 1 7.43 18.05 31.27
N TYR A 2 6.35 18.54 30.65
CA TYR A 2 5.86 18.01 29.36
C TYR A 2 6.91 17.83 28.25
N PRO A 3 7.82 18.79 27.98
CA PRO A 3 8.84 18.61 26.94
C PRO A 3 9.75 17.40 27.18
N LYS A 4 10.13 17.14 28.43
CA LYS A 4 10.95 15.99 28.83
C LYS A 4 10.22 14.65 28.62
N VAL A 5 8.91 14.62 28.86
CA VAL A 5 8.09 13.42 28.62
C VAL A 5 7.97 13.15 27.12
N VAL A 6 7.72 14.19 26.32
CA VAL A 6 7.65 14.06 24.85
C VAL A 6 8.99 13.60 24.28
N GLU A 7 10.11 14.14 24.76
CA GLU A 7 11.45 13.74 24.34
C GLU A 7 11.75 12.28 24.71
N SER A 8 11.42 11.85 25.93
CA SER A 8 11.59 10.47 26.37
C SER A 8 10.74 9.49 25.54
N LEU A 9 9.51 9.87 25.19
CA LEU A 9 8.66 9.08 24.31
C LEU A 9 9.22 9.00 22.88
N ARG A 10 9.73 10.11 22.33
CA ARG A 10 10.37 10.11 21.00
C ARG A 10 11.62 9.26 20.96
N GLN A 11 12.49 9.32 21.97
CA GLN A 11 13.68 8.47 22.03
C GLN A 11 13.33 6.97 22.08
N ARG A 12 12.25 6.62 22.79
CA ARG A 12 11.85 5.21 22.95
C ARG A 12 11.09 4.67 21.74
N PHE A 13 10.18 5.46 21.16
CA PHE A 13 9.20 5.02 20.15
C PHE A 13 9.33 5.71 18.78
N GLY A 14 9.96 6.87 18.69
CA GLY A 14 10.17 7.63 17.44
C GLY A 14 11.50 7.29 16.77
N ARG A 15 11.90 6.01 16.79
CA ARG A 15 13.07 5.53 16.06
C ARG A 15 12.66 5.20 14.64
N ASP A 16 12.82 6.18 13.76
CA ASP A 16 12.35 6.13 12.38
C ASP A 16 12.90 4.90 11.63
N ASP A 17 14.17 4.55 11.82
CA ASP A 17 14.80 3.36 11.26
C ASP A 17 14.07 2.05 11.62
N LEU A 18 13.71 1.89 12.89
CA LEU A 18 12.94 0.73 13.35
C LEU A 18 11.49 0.76 12.84
N LEU A 19 10.87 1.93 12.78
CA LEU A 19 9.51 2.07 12.26
C LEU A 19 9.44 1.70 10.78
N VAL A 20 10.42 2.12 9.99
CA VAL A 20 10.54 1.70 8.58
C VAL A 20 10.62 0.19 8.46
N GLU A 21 11.47 -0.47 9.28
CA GLU A 21 11.58 -1.93 9.27
C GLU A 21 10.24 -2.61 9.62
N VAL A 22 9.54 -2.11 10.64
CA VAL A 22 8.22 -2.63 11.04
C VAL A 22 7.24 -2.54 9.87
N TYR A 23 7.09 -1.36 9.24
CA TYR A 23 6.13 -1.18 8.15
C TYR A 23 6.47 -2.01 6.90
N VAL A 24 7.75 -2.15 6.56
CA VAL A 24 8.17 -3.03 5.46
C VAL A 24 7.89 -4.49 5.80
N ARG A 25 8.14 -4.93 7.04
CA ARG A 25 7.80 -6.30 7.46
C ARG A 25 6.29 -6.54 7.47
N GLU A 26 5.47 -5.57 7.86
CA GLU A 26 4.01 -5.71 7.76
C GLU A 26 3.56 -5.85 6.31
N LEU A 27 4.09 -5.05 5.38
CA LEU A 27 3.83 -5.20 3.95
C LEU A 27 4.22 -6.59 3.45
N LEU A 28 5.39 -7.10 3.83
CA LEU A 28 5.81 -8.46 3.48
C LEU A 28 4.90 -9.54 4.08
N ARG A 29 4.43 -9.37 5.32
CA ARG A 29 3.46 -10.29 5.92
C ARG A 29 2.14 -10.30 5.15
N LEU A 30 1.67 -9.14 4.67
CA LEU A 30 0.48 -9.06 3.83
C LEU A 30 0.66 -9.82 2.52
N VAL A 31 1.82 -9.65 1.84
CA VAL A 31 2.17 -10.43 0.64
C VAL A 31 2.09 -11.93 0.93
N LEU A 32 2.78 -12.39 1.99
CA LEU A 32 2.85 -13.81 2.34
C LEU A 32 1.49 -14.39 2.72
N HIS A 33 0.68 -13.64 3.46
CA HIS A 33 -0.67 -14.05 3.84
C HIS A 33 -1.55 -14.25 2.61
N ASN A 34 -1.52 -13.29 1.68
CA ASN A 34 -2.33 -13.33 0.47
C ASN A 34 -1.85 -14.41 -0.52
N ALA A 35 -0.55 -14.70 -0.57
CA ALA A 35 0.00 -15.78 -1.39
C ALA A 35 -0.29 -17.18 -0.82
N SER A 36 -0.25 -17.34 0.51
CA SER A 36 -0.38 -18.64 1.16
C SER A 36 -1.84 -19.09 1.36
N ASN A 37 -2.78 -18.14 1.46
CA ASN A 37 -4.18 -18.43 1.76
C ASN A 37 -5.14 -17.90 0.67
N PRO A 38 -5.08 -18.41 -0.56
CA PRO A 38 -5.95 -17.93 -1.65
C PRO A 38 -7.46 -18.16 -1.38
N LYS A 39 -7.80 -19.02 -0.43
CA LYS A 39 -9.17 -19.30 0.01
C LYS A 39 -9.69 -18.30 1.04
N GLU A 40 -8.80 -17.71 1.84
CA GLU A 40 -9.14 -16.64 2.80
C GLU A 40 -8.92 -15.30 2.10
N LYS A 41 -9.77 -15.02 1.11
CA LYS A 41 -9.71 -13.76 0.35
C LYS A 41 -9.97 -12.60 1.31
N VAL A 42 -8.91 -11.89 1.71
CA VAL A 42 -9.05 -10.59 2.36
C VAL A 42 -9.87 -9.69 1.45
N THR A 43 -10.97 -9.13 1.95
CA THR A 43 -11.79 -8.19 1.19
C THR A 43 -10.93 -7.04 0.68
N ILE A 44 -11.14 -6.60 -0.56
CA ILE A 44 -10.37 -5.52 -1.18
C ILE A 44 -10.33 -4.24 -0.32
N THR A 45 -11.39 -3.95 0.43
CA THR A 45 -11.46 -2.85 1.40
C THR A 45 -10.38 -2.97 2.48
N LYS A 46 -10.35 -4.10 3.21
CA LYS A 46 -9.35 -4.34 4.26
C LYS A 46 -7.93 -4.32 3.73
N LEU A 47 -7.72 -4.89 2.54
CA LEU A 47 -6.42 -4.91 1.89
C LEU A 47 -5.95 -3.49 1.56
N TYR A 48 -6.82 -2.69 0.97
CA TYR A 48 -6.54 -1.29 0.67
C TYR A 48 -6.23 -0.48 1.93
N ASP A 49 -7.06 -0.60 2.98
CA ASP A 49 -6.87 0.14 4.24
C ASP A 49 -5.50 -0.17 4.87
N GLN A 50 -5.08 -1.44 4.86
CA GLN A 50 -3.79 -1.86 5.39
C GLN A 50 -2.63 -1.33 4.53
N LEU A 51 -2.72 -1.47 3.20
CA LEU A 51 -1.71 -0.97 2.27
C LEU A 51 -1.56 0.55 2.38
N GLU A 52 -2.66 1.28 2.36
CA GLU A 52 -2.66 2.74 2.46
C GLU A 52 -2.07 3.20 3.80
N SER A 53 -2.44 2.55 4.91
CA SER A 53 -1.90 2.86 6.24
C SER A 53 -0.38 2.69 6.29
N HIS A 54 0.14 1.55 5.82
CA HIS A 54 1.59 1.28 5.86
C HIS A 54 2.37 2.18 4.90
N ILE A 55 1.87 2.42 3.68
CA ILE A 55 2.52 3.30 2.71
C ILE A 55 2.52 4.74 3.20
N ARG A 56 1.42 5.22 3.77
CA ARG A 56 1.34 6.58 4.33
C ARG A 56 2.27 6.74 5.54
N ALA A 57 2.39 5.73 6.39
CA ALA A 57 3.35 5.77 7.49
C ALA A 57 4.79 5.85 6.99
N LEU A 58 5.14 5.06 5.98
CA LEU A 58 6.43 5.15 5.30
C LEU A 58 6.66 6.53 4.64
N ASP A 59 5.60 7.18 4.16
CA ASP A 59 5.65 8.55 3.61
C ASP A 59 5.96 9.61 4.67
N THR A 60 5.34 9.50 5.84
CA THR A 60 5.66 10.40 6.96
C THR A 60 7.10 10.25 7.47
N LEU A 61 7.71 9.08 7.25
CA LEU A 61 9.11 8.78 7.58
C LEU A 61 10.08 9.14 6.44
N GLY A 62 9.58 9.70 5.33
CA GLY A 62 10.38 10.12 4.17
C GLY A 62 10.85 8.98 3.26
N VAL A 63 10.34 7.76 3.43
CA VAL A 63 10.76 6.57 2.67
C VAL A 63 10.16 6.53 1.26
N THR A 64 8.90 6.91 1.10
CA THR A 64 8.17 6.93 -0.20
C THR A 64 8.62 8.02 -1.18
N SER A 65 9.66 8.80 -0.84
CA SER A 65 10.35 9.64 -1.82
C SER A 65 10.79 8.77 -3.01
N ASN A 66 11.00 9.40 -4.18
CA ASN A 66 11.21 8.75 -5.50
C ASN A 66 12.17 7.54 -5.47
N LYS A 67 13.08 7.51 -4.47
CA LYS A 67 14.03 6.44 -4.16
C LYS A 67 13.41 5.06 -3.87
N CYS A 68 12.30 4.96 -3.13
CA CYS A 68 11.74 3.65 -2.75
C CYS A 68 10.47 3.26 -3.52
N ALA A 69 9.92 4.15 -4.36
CA ALA A 69 8.74 3.84 -5.18
C ALA A 69 8.96 2.60 -6.08
N ALA A 70 10.18 2.44 -6.61
CA ALA A 70 10.57 1.28 -7.41
C ALA A 70 10.55 -0.05 -6.62
N MET A 71 10.77 -0.02 -5.30
CA MET A 71 10.68 -1.19 -4.43
C MET A 71 9.25 -1.41 -3.92
N LEU A 72 8.54 -0.32 -3.58
CA LEU A 72 7.18 -0.39 -3.04
C LEU A 72 6.17 -0.86 -4.09
N TYR A 73 6.33 -0.46 -5.36
CA TYR A 73 5.45 -0.91 -6.44
C TYR A 73 5.30 -2.45 -6.51
N PRO A 74 6.38 -3.24 -6.69
CA PRO A 74 6.25 -4.69 -6.77
C PRO A 74 5.75 -5.33 -5.47
N LEU A 75 6.03 -4.74 -4.30
CA LEU A 75 5.47 -5.19 -3.02
C LEU A 75 3.94 -5.05 -2.98
N VAL A 76 3.43 -3.88 -3.38
CA VAL A 76 1.99 -3.62 -3.44
C VAL A 76 1.33 -4.50 -4.48
N GLU A 77 1.92 -4.62 -5.68
CA GLU A 77 1.43 -5.49 -6.75
C GLU A 77 1.34 -6.96 -6.28
N SER A 78 2.35 -7.44 -5.54
CA SER A 78 2.37 -8.82 -5.00
C SER A 78 1.33 -9.08 -3.91
N CYS A 79 0.80 -8.04 -3.25
CA CYS A 79 -0.26 -8.19 -2.27
C CYS A 79 -1.63 -8.46 -2.90
N LEU A 80 -1.82 -8.16 -4.18
CA LEU A 80 -3.16 -8.12 -4.77
C LEU A 80 -3.66 -9.50 -5.20
N PRO A 81 -4.96 -9.80 -4.99
CA PRO A 81 -5.57 -11.00 -5.56
C PRO A 81 -5.50 -10.99 -7.09
N GLU A 82 -5.38 -12.17 -7.69
CA GLU A 82 -5.25 -12.34 -9.14
C GLU A 82 -6.40 -11.68 -9.93
N GLU A 83 -7.62 -11.71 -9.41
CA GLU A 83 -8.80 -11.06 -10.01
C GLU A 83 -8.60 -9.55 -10.14
N VAL A 84 -8.11 -8.91 -9.07
CA VAL A 84 -7.83 -7.47 -9.00
C VAL A 84 -6.65 -7.10 -9.90
N LEU A 85 -5.59 -7.92 -9.88
CA LEU A 85 -4.44 -7.74 -10.77
C LEU A 85 -4.85 -7.80 -12.24
N ARG A 86 -5.72 -8.72 -12.61
CA ARG A 86 -6.20 -8.84 -13.98
C ARG A 86 -6.96 -7.60 -14.45
N VAL A 87 -7.75 -6.97 -13.57
CA VAL A 87 -8.43 -5.69 -13.86
C VAL A 87 -7.39 -4.58 -14.03
N TRP A 88 -6.44 -4.47 -13.10
CA TRP A 88 -5.35 -3.49 -13.15
C TRP A 88 -4.55 -3.60 -14.46
N GLN A 89 -4.13 -4.80 -14.85
CA GLN A 89 -3.35 -5.01 -16.07
C GLN A 89 -4.14 -4.63 -17.33
N ARG A 90 -5.46 -4.90 -17.38
CA ARG A 90 -6.30 -4.46 -18.51
C ARG A 90 -6.35 -2.94 -18.65
N GLY A 91 -6.41 -2.20 -17.54
CA GLY A 91 -6.39 -0.74 -17.54
C GLY A 91 -5.00 -0.14 -17.80
N SER A 92 -3.94 -0.83 -17.36
CA SER A 92 -2.56 -0.35 -17.49
C SER A 92 -2.01 -0.45 -18.92
N VAL A 93 -2.51 -1.37 -19.75
CA VAL A 93 -2.06 -1.56 -21.14
C VAL A 93 -2.38 -0.34 -22.03
N SER A 94 -3.30 0.54 -21.61
CA SER A 94 -3.68 1.76 -22.36
C SER A 94 -2.76 2.98 -22.13
N ASN A 95 -1.84 2.97 -21.17
CA ASN A 95 -0.93 4.11 -20.93
C ASN A 95 0.51 3.79 -21.36
N SER A 96 0.86 4.22 -22.57
CA SER A 96 2.25 4.36 -23.03
C SER A 96 2.90 5.56 -22.31
N GLU A 97 3.80 5.32 -21.36
CA GLU A 97 4.57 6.40 -20.69
C GLU A 97 6.06 6.08 -20.57
N SER A 98 6.87 7.14 -20.63
CA SER A 98 8.33 7.19 -20.77
C SER A 98 9.13 6.78 -19.53
N PRO A 99 10.42 6.37 -19.68
CA PRO A 99 11.16 5.52 -18.72
C PRO A 99 11.50 6.11 -17.33
N ASP A 100 11.63 7.43 -17.18
CA ASP A 100 12.30 8.03 -16.01
C ASP A 100 11.36 8.48 -14.86
N ASP A 101 10.04 8.45 -15.04
CA ASP A 101 9.05 8.79 -13.99
C ASP A 101 8.05 7.64 -13.74
N VAL A 102 8.43 6.42 -14.15
CA VAL A 102 7.51 5.27 -14.25
C VAL A 102 7.10 4.74 -12.89
N SER A 103 8.03 4.54 -11.95
CA SER A 103 7.76 3.78 -10.73
C SER A 103 6.89 4.53 -9.72
N LYS A 104 7.16 5.82 -9.49
CA LYS A 104 6.36 6.67 -8.59
C LYS A 104 4.99 6.97 -9.19
N ASN A 105 4.91 7.27 -10.48
CA ASN A 105 3.62 7.48 -11.14
C ASN A 105 2.80 6.18 -11.17
N ARG A 106 3.43 5.03 -11.40
CA ARG A 106 2.74 3.74 -11.46
C ARG A 106 2.27 3.25 -10.08
N LEU A 107 3.05 3.42 -9.02
CA LEU A 107 2.59 3.17 -7.64
C LEU A 107 1.40 4.06 -7.29
N THR A 108 1.46 5.34 -7.61
CA THR A 108 0.36 6.29 -7.33
C THR A 108 -0.90 5.90 -8.09
N LYS A 109 -0.77 5.57 -9.39
CA LYS A 109 -1.89 5.08 -10.20
C LYS A 109 -2.48 3.79 -9.67
N LEU A 110 -1.65 2.86 -9.19
CA LEU A 110 -2.11 1.61 -8.58
C LEU A 110 -2.92 1.86 -7.30
N LEU A 111 -2.43 2.72 -6.41
CA LEU A 111 -3.17 3.09 -5.19
C LEU A 111 -4.49 3.79 -5.52
N GLN A 112 -4.50 4.65 -6.53
CA GLN A 112 -5.72 5.29 -7.01
C GLN A 112 -6.72 4.28 -7.58
N PHE A 113 -6.24 3.30 -8.36
CA PHE A 113 -7.07 2.21 -8.85
C PHE A 113 -7.70 1.40 -7.71
N LEU A 114 -6.91 1.01 -6.70
CA LEU A 114 -7.42 0.26 -5.56
C LEU A 114 -8.49 1.04 -4.79
N ARG A 115 -8.30 2.36 -4.64
CA ARG A 115 -9.31 3.23 -4.05
C ARG A 115 -10.64 3.19 -4.82
N TYR A 116 -10.58 3.30 -6.15
CA TYR A 116 -11.79 3.21 -6.98
C TYR A 116 -12.45 1.84 -6.90
N GLU A 117 -11.68 0.76 -6.83
CA GLU A 117 -12.21 -0.59 -6.66
C GLU A 117 -12.97 -0.73 -5.34
N VAL A 118 -12.43 -0.18 -4.24
CA VAL A 118 -13.10 -0.15 -2.93
C VAL A 118 -14.39 0.69 -2.97
N GLU A 119 -14.34 1.89 -3.54
CA GLU A 119 -15.54 2.74 -3.70
C GLU A 119 -16.60 2.06 -4.58
N GLY A 120 -16.17 1.34 -5.63
CA GLY A 120 -17.02 0.55 -6.50
C GLY A 120 -17.72 -0.58 -5.75
N GLU A 121 -16.99 -1.33 -4.94
CA GLU A 121 -17.54 -2.38 -4.05
C GLU A 121 -18.62 -1.83 -3.11
N VAL A 122 -18.39 -0.66 -2.50
CA VAL A 122 -19.41 -0.01 -1.64
C VAL A 122 -20.67 0.32 -2.44
N ARG A 123 -20.53 0.90 -3.64
CA ARG A 123 -21.68 1.21 -4.51
C ARG A 123 -22.45 -0.04 -4.92
N ILE A 124 -21.75 -1.12 -5.27
CA ILE A 124 -22.38 -2.40 -5.64
C ILE A 124 -23.16 -2.98 -4.46
N ARG A 125 -22.60 -2.95 -3.24
CA ARG A 125 -23.31 -3.41 -2.03
C ARG A 125 -24.55 -2.58 -1.76
N LEU A 126 -24.48 -1.26 -1.92
CA LEU A 126 -25.62 -0.37 -1.75
C LEU A 126 -26.73 -0.65 -2.78
N ALA A 127 -26.38 -0.85 -4.05
CA ALA A 127 -27.35 -1.15 -5.10
C ALA A 127 -28.02 -2.53 -4.96
N ARG A 128 -27.44 -3.43 -4.17
CA ARG A 128 -27.93 -4.79 -3.92
C ARG A 128 -28.61 -4.94 -2.55
N SER A 129 -28.70 -3.86 -1.78
CA SER A 129 -29.43 -3.78 -0.50
C SER A 129 -30.90 -3.46 -0.73
#